data_AF-A0AA47MNV5-F1
#
_entry.id   AF-A0AA47MNV5-F1
#
_cell.length_a   1.000
_cell.length_b   1.000
_cell.length_c   1.000
_cell.angle_alpha   90.00
_cell.angle_beta   90.00
_cell.angle_gamma   90.00
#
_symmetry.space_group_name_H-M   'P 1'
#
loop_
_entity.id
_entity.type
_entity.pdbx_description
1 polymer ?
#
loop_
_entity_poly.entity_id
_entity_poly.type
_entity_poly.pdbx_seq_one_letter_code
_entity_poly.pdbx_strand_id
1 'polypeptide(L)'
;MLDELGVESIEDLALVEERDLVKYLKPIQSRKLMKGIKNGLVTLNMELVSAPDPSAPSSPTPSSNTTFQPPNQLLPSPPSTARSTSSASQPGVPWHVDFRLNWDQVSSAITLRVEKEERPLPDERKAFVVVLVEQMMQHDRNPSRAMCHSVVRSIVRSHPKSFGDVGKHGDTAGDGCHSLLQQVKTRVEYKNRNNTLAQRRRERRPRTGMAGEARLARGPVDQYGCMRWGPADLPEGETEATLENMKMDLLNIYSGMPSIVFLDQTGVAVSQKCLFSHFGLLTDVNVLQKLQEAISRRGQTILDYCATLENPKIRDVLACYDPDSDKAACILLLLMSYFKEPKESLMLEVDPCATAVDVSTAELPSTPCLIIQGDMMKPSGWLVSIEGHVVMGPHPFFLHGVAAFFSSYYVFNLEYPAAGSSTLEFIQRCFLGINPERGSKTKKRTTMNPHVSTLLRKLIDFEWAS
;
A
#
# COMPACT_ATOMS: atom_id res chain seq x y z
N MET A 1 -28.16 -13.84 26.63
CA MET A 1 -27.35 -15.08 26.61
C MET A 1 -26.74 -15.35 27.98
N LEU A 2 -25.97 -14.42 28.56
CA LEU A 2 -25.43 -14.58 29.92
C LEU A 2 -26.47 -14.30 31.03
N ASP A 3 -27.46 -13.44 30.75
CA ASP A 3 -28.58 -13.18 31.67
C ASP A 3 -29.45 -14.43 31.91
N GLU A 4 -29.57 -15.32 30.93
CA GLU A 4 -30.28 -16.61 31.08
C GLU A 4 -29.50 -17.60 31.99
N LEU A 5 -28.20 -17.38 32.17
CA LEU A 5 -27.32 -18.14 33.06
C LEU A 5 -27.18 -17.49 34.44
N GLY A 6 -27.88 -16.37 34.69
CA GLY A 6 -27.87 -15.67 35.99
C GLY A 6 -26.56 -14.93 36.28
N VAL A 7 -25.80 -14.54 35.26
CA VAL A 7 -24.57 -13.77 35.42
C VAL A 7 -24.93 -12.28 35.54
N GLU A 8 -24.79 -11.71 36.73
CA GLU A 8 -25.15 -10.30 37.01
C GLU A 8 -23.91 -9.41 37.22
N SER A 9 -22.76 -10.00 37.53
CA SER A 9 -21.49 -9.31 37.80
C SER A 9 -20.29 -9.93 37.09
N ILE A 10 -19.17 -9.21 37.07
CA ILE A 10 -17.92 -9.69 36.44
C ILE A 10 -17.34 -10.87 37.24
N GLU A 11 -17.57 -10.89 38.54
CA GLU A 11 -17.16 -11.95 39.46
C GLU A 11 -17.90 -13.26 39.16
N ASP A 12 -19.17 -13.19 38.74
CA ASP A 12 -19.98 -14.36 38.39
C ASP A 12 -19.44 -15.10 37.14
N LEU A 13 -18.69 -14.40 36.28
CA LEU A 13 -18.03 -15.01 35.12
C LEU A 13 -16.98 -16.04 35.52
N ALA A 14 -16.45 -15.99 36.76
CA ALA A 14 -15.53 -17.01 37.28
C ALA A 14 -16.22 -18.36 37.56
N LEU A 15 -17.55 -18.37 37.68
CA LEU A 15 -18.36 -19.55 38.00
C LEU A 15 -19.00 -20.21 36.76
N VAL A 16 -18.91 -19.58 35.59
CA VAL A 16 -19.42 -20.11 34.32
C VAL A 16 -18.53 -21.27 33.84
N GLU A 17 -19.11 -22.42 33.52
CA GLU A 17 -18.37 -23.58 33.03
C GLU A 17 -18.60 -23.89 31.54
N GLU A 18 -17.70 -24.69 30.93
CA GLU A 18 -17.78 -25.05 29.51
C GLU A 18 -19.12 -25.74 29.16
N ARG A 19 -19.70 -26.47 30.11
CA ARG A 19 -21.00 -27.17 29.97
C ARG A 19 -22.18 -26.22 29.82
N ASP A 20 -22.14 -25.05 30.44
CA ASP A 20 -23.22 -24.06 30.41
C ASP A 20 -23.28 -23.35 29.05
N LEU A 21 -22.18 -23.40 28.31
CA LEU A 21 -21.99 -22.73 27.02
C LEU A 21 -22.23 -23.67 25.82
N VAL A 22 -22.41 -24.97 26.02
CA VAL A 22 -22.54 -25.98 24.94
C VAL A 22 -23.77 -25.71 24.05
N LYS A 23 -24.85 -25.17 24.63
CA LYS A 23 -26.05 -24.81 23.87
C LYS A 23 -25.87 -23.59 22.95
N TYR A 24 -24.86 -22.76 23.21
CA TYR A 24 -24.72 -21.44 22.58
C TYR A 24 -23.44 -21.32 21.75
N LEU A 25 -22.40 -22.10 22.03
CA LEU A 25 -21.08 -22.01 21.41
C LEU A 25 -20.54 -23.38 21.00
N LYS A 26 -19.82 -23.43 19.87
CA LYS A 26 -19.09 -24.64 19.46
C LYS A 26 -17.94 -24.92 20.45
N PRO A 27 -17.53 -26.18 20.65
CA PRO A 27 -16.56 -26.57 21.69
C PRO A 27 -15.26 -25.74 21.69
N ILE A 28 -14.72 -25.38 20.52
CA ILE A 28 -13.49 -24.58 20.42
C ILE A 28 -13.72 -23.11 20.82
N GLN A 29 -14.91 -22.56 20.55
CA GLN A 29 -15.27 -21.20 20.93
C GLN A 29 -15.46 -21.11 22.45
N SER A 30 -16.12 -22.10 23.06
CA SER A 30 -16.25 -22.21 24.52
C SER A 30 -14.89 -22.27 25.20
N ARG A 31 -13.96 -23.09 24.70
CA ARG A 31 -12.58 -23.17 25.24
C ARG A 31 -11.80 -21.87 25.10
N LYS A 32 -11.94 -21.15 23.99
CA LYS A 32 -11.29 -19.84 23.78
C LYS A 32 -11.85 -18.79 24.75
N LEU A 33 -13.16 -18.78 24.96
CA LEU A 33 -13.81 -17.89 25.91
C LEU A 33 -13.37 -18.19 27.35
N MET A 34 -13.39 -19.46 27.77
CA MET A 34 -12.92 -19.89 29.09
C MET A 34 -11.45 -19.53 29.34
N LYS A 35 -10.60 -19.68 28.32
CA LYS A 35 -9.20 -19.25 28.38
C LYS A 35 -9.07 -17.73 28.52
N GLY A 36 -9.92 -16.97 27.82
CA GLY A 36 -9.97 -15.52 27.91
C GLY A 36 -10.40 -15.02 29.29
N ILE A 37 -11.45 -15.59 29.87
CA ILE A 37 -11.96 -15.25 31.21
C ILE A 37 -10.90 -15.58 32.27
N LYS A 38 -10.29 -16.77 32.20
CA LYS A 38 -9.25 -17.18 33.15
C LYS A 38 -8.00 -16.30 33.08
N ASN A 39 -7.61 -15.85 31.88
CA ASN A 39 -6.49 -14.93 31.72
C ASN A 39 -6.84 -13.50 32.15
N GLY A 40 -8.06 -13.03 31.86
CA GLY A 40 -8.53 -11.69 32.26
C GLY A 40 -8.64 -11.53 33.77
N LEU A 41 -9.19 -12.52 34.47
CA LEU A 41 -9.33 -12.49 35.94
C LEU A 41 -7.97 -12.60 36.67
N VAL A 42 -7.02 -13.36 36.11
CA VAL A 42 -5.64 -13.44 36.62
C VAL A 42 -4.91 -12.10 36.46
N THR A 43 -5.21 -11.34 35.40
CA THR A 43 -4.59 -10.04 35.16
C THR A 43 -5.12 -8.99 36.14
N LEU A 44 -6.43 -9.00 36.43
CA LEU A 44 -7.05 -8.10 37.42
C LEU A 44 -6.58 -8.39 38.85
N ASN A 45 -6.34 -9.66 39.21
CA ASN A 45 -5.80 -10.01 40.53
C ASN A 45 -4.32 -9.61 40.73
N MET A 46 -3.57 -9.34 39.65
CA MET A 46 -2.16 -8.94 39.73
C MET A 46 -1.98 -7.42 39.85
N GLU A 47 -3.04 -6.63 39.62
CA GLU A 47 -3.01 -5.16 39.74
C GLU A 47 -3.36 -4.64 41.15
N LEU A 48 -3.64 -5.50 42.14
CA LEU A 48 -4.11 -5.08 43.47
C LEU A 48 -3.17 -5.36 44.66
N VAL A 49 -1.84 -5.40 44.47
CA VAL A 49 -0.87 -5.43 45.60
C VAL A 49 0.15 -4.30 45.50
N SER A 50 0.18 -3.48 46.56
CA SER A 50 0.91 -2.23 46.75
C SER A 50 2.45 -2.32 46.75
N ALA A 51 3.08 -1.19 46.43
CA ALA A 51 4.53 -0.88 46.46
C ALA A 51 5.20 -0.99 47.84
N PRO A 52 6.56 -1.01 47.92
CA PRO A 52 7.26 0.25 48.26
C PRO A 52 8.63 0.52 47.57
N ASP A 53 9.09 1.74 47.86
CA ASP A 53 10.18 2.64 47.45
C ASP A 53 11.68 2.16 47.45
N PRO A 54 12.64 3.01 46.98
CA PRO A 54 13.96 2.65 46.44
C PRO A 54 15.14 2.74 47.42
N SER A 55 16.19 1.95 47.18
CA SER A 55 17.58 2.20 47.62
C SER A 55 18.56 1.40 46.74
N ALA A 56 19.61 2.04 46.22
CA ALA A 56 20.69 1.46 45.39
C ALA A 56 21.70 0.62 46.24
N PRO A 57 22.84 0.06 45.74
CA PRO A 57 23.37 -0.06 44.36
C PRO A 57 24.01 -1.45 44.00
N SER A 58 24.63 -1.50 42.81
CA SER A 58 25.79 -2.34 42.36
C SER A 58 25.60 -3.72 41.69
N SER A 59 26.32 -3.85 40.57
CA SER A 59 26.66 -4.95 39.63
C SER A 59 27.33 -6.17 40.31
N PRO A 60 27.73 -7.29 39.62
CA PRO A 60 27.90 -7.55 38.17
C PRO A 60 27.37 -8.91 37.64
N THR A 61 27.60 -9.12 36.34
CA THR A 61 27.48 -10.36 35.53
C THR A 61 28.13 -11.61 36.16
N PRO A 62 27.76 -12.81 35.68
CA PRO A 62 28.69 -13.48 34.78
C PRO A 62 28.06 -14.21 33.58
N SER A 63 28.84 -14.21 32.51
CA SER A 63 28.71 -15.00 31.29
C SER A 63 28.75 -16.51 31.54
N SER A 64 28.13 -17.29 30.66
CA SER A 64 28.55 -18.67 30.39
C SER A 64 28.36 -18.99 28.91
N ASN A 65 29.49 -19.13 28.24
CA ASN A 65 29.62 -19.65 26.88
C ASN A 65 29.33 -21.16 26.87
N THR A 66 28.74 -21.66 25.80
CA THR A 66 29.05 -23.02 25.35
C THR A 66 29.04 -23.07 23.82
N THR A 67 30.25 -23.20 23.29
CA THR A 67 30.62 -23.45 21.90
C THR A 67 30.31 -24.91 21.53
N PHE A 68 29.74 -25.15 20.35
CA PHE A 68 29.88 -26.44 19.66
C PHE A 68 30.11 -26.19 18.16
N GLN A 69 31.34 -26.47 17.71
CA GLN A 69 31.69 -26.78 16.32
C GLN A 69 31.73 -28.29 16.13
N PRO A 70 31.58 -28.77 14.88
CA PRO A 70 32.39 -29.90 14.39
C PRO A 70 32.94 -29.62 12.96
N PRO A 71 33.83 -30.48 12.37
CA PRO A 71 35.19 -30.06 12.03
C PRO A 71 35.54 -30.13 10.53
N ASN A 72 36.64 -29.46 10.17
CA ASN A 72 37.34 -29.54 8.89
C ASN A 72 38.03 -30.89 8.67
N GLN A 73 38.04 -31.37 7.42
CA GLN A 73 39.10 -32.22 6.87
C GLN A 73 39.61 -31.64 5.54
N LEU A 74 40.92 -31.40 5.52
CA LEU A 74 41.82 -30.99 4.43
C LEU A 74 42.18 -32.25 3.59
N LEU A 75 42.56 -32.29 2.30
CA LEU A 75 43.39 -31.51 1.34
C LEU A 75 43.26 -32.28 -0.04
N PRO A 76 43.98 -32.03 -1.17
CA PRO A 76 44.67 -30.85 -1.74
C PRO A 76 44.27 -30.51 -3.21
N SER A 77 44.72 -29.34 -3.68
CA SER A 77 44.61 -28.81 -5.05
C SER A 77 45.61 -29.43 -6.06
N PRO A 78 45.37 -29.22 -7.37
CA PRO A 78 46.45 -28.75 -8.25
C PRO A 78 46.02 -27.62 -9.23
N PRO A 79 46.97 -26.98 -9.94
CA PRO A 79 46.82 -25.64 -10.53
C PRO A 79 46.47 -25.67 -12.04
N SER A 80 45.99 -24.55 -12.59
CA SER A 80 46.44 -23.91 -13.87
C SER A 80 45.36 -23.02 -14.52
N THR A 81 45.67 -21.73 -14.61
CA THR A 81 45.67 -20.86 -15.80
C THR A 81 44.53 -20.88 -16.85
N ALA A 82 44.00 -19.67 -17.08
CA ALA A 82 43.35 -19.13 -18.30
C ALA A 82 41.89 -19.52 -18.62
N ARG A 83 41.02 -18.50 -18.64
CA ARG A 83 40.55 -17.82 -19.88
C ARG A 83 39.10 -17.33 -19.71
N SER A 84 38.93 -16.01 -19.79
CA SER A 84 37.66 -15.32 -19.98
C SER A 84 36.90 -15.91 -21.17
N THR A 85 35.71 -16.47 -20.96
CA THR A 85 34.73 -16.69 -22.04
C THR A 85 33.30 -16.69 -21.50
N SER A 86 32.44 -16.03 -22.28
CA SER A 86 31.00 -15.81 -22.15
C SER A 86 30.19 -16.99 -21.60
N SER A 87 29.35 -16.71 -20.59
CA SER A 87 28.33 -17.63 -20.08
C SER A 87 27.23 -17.86 -21.12
N ALA A 88 27.30 -18.98 -21.83
CA ALA A 88 26.17 -19.50 -22.59
C ALA A 88 25.09 -20.01 -21.61
N SER A 89 23.86 -19.51 -21.75
CA SER A 89 22.70 -19.91 -20.95
C SER A 89 22.44 -21.43 -21.06
N GLN A 90 22.10 -22.08 -19.94
CA GLN A 90 21.76 -23.51 -19.95
C GLN A 90 20.50 -23.79 -20.80
N PRO A 91 20.41 -24.95 -21.48
CA PRO A 91 19.25 -25.28 -22.32
C PRO A 91 17.96 -25.30 -21.50
N GLY A 92 17.00 -24.42 -21.86
CA GLY A 92 15.64 -24.41 -21.31
C GLY A 92 15.32 -23.28 -20.33
N VAL A 93 16.31 -22.54 -19.82
CA VAL A 93 16.05 -21.37 -18.96
C VAL A 93 15.83 -20.12 -19.83
N PRO A 94 14.74 -19.36 -19.63
CA PRO A 94 14.55 -18.08 -20.32
C PRO A 94 15.71 -17.12 -20.01
N TRP A 95 16.29 -16.50 -21.04
CA TRP A 95 17.50 -15.68 -20.93
C TRP A 95 17.44 -14.59 -19.84
N HIS A 96 16.24 -14.06 -19.55
CA HIS A 96 16.03 -12.97 -18.60
C HIS A 96 16.06 -13.41 -17.12
N VAL A 97 16.08 -14.72 -16.85
CA VAL A 97 16.13 -15.28 -15.48
C VAL A 97 17.57 -15.29 -14.97
N ASP A 98 18.51 -15.74 -15.81
CA ASP A 98 19.94 -15.83 -15.47
C ASP A 98 20.76 -14.70 -16.09
N PHE A 99 20.10 -13.62 -16.54
CA PHE A 99 20.79 -12.48 -17.12
C PHE A 99 21.75 -11.87 -16.09
N ARG A 100 23.03 -11.79 -16.45
CA ARG A 100 24.06 -11.10 -15.67
C ARG A 100 24.56 -9.91 -16.46
N LEU A 101 24.46 -8.73 -15.84
CA LEU A 101 25.02 -7.51 -16.42
C LEU A 101 26.54 -7.63 -16.47
N ASN A 102 27.12 -7.41 -17.64
CA ASN A 102 28.57 -7.28 -17.77
C ASN A 102 28.99 -5.89 -17.28
N TRP A 103 29.49 -5.84 -16.06
CA TRP A 103 29.95 -4.61 -15.39
C TRP A 103 31.18 -3.99 -16.04
N ASP A 104 31.99 -4.74 -16.80
CA ASP A 104 33.17 -4.21 -17.48
C ASP A 104 32.81 -3.18 -18.56
N GLN A 105 31.58 -3.23 -19.08
CA GLN A 105 31.05 -2.28 -20.05
C GLN A 105 30.35 -1.09 -19.40
N VAL A 106 30.17 -1.11 -18.08
CA VAL A 106 29.60 0.00 -17.32
C VAL A 106 30.74 0.94 -16.92
N SER A 107 30.53 2.25 -17.05
CA SER A 107 31.55 3.25 -16.68
C SER A 107 32.04 3.05 -15.25
N SER A 108 33.35 3.15 -15.03
CA SER A 108 33.98 2.98 -13.71
C SER A 108 33.43 3.95 -12.66
N ALA A 109 32.98 5.15 -13.07
CA ALA A 109 32.33 6.11 -12.19
C ALA A 109 31.01 5.57 -11.60
N ILE A 110 30.23 4.84 -12.40
CA ILE A 110 28.97 4.23 -11.98
C ILE A 110 29.28 3.04 -11.06
N THR A 111 30.23 2.19 -11.44
CA THR A 111 30.64 1.02 -10.64
C THR A 111 31.12 1.45 -9.26
N LEU A 112 31.95 2.51 -9.18
CA LEU A 112 32.43 3.05 -7.91
C LEU A 112 31.29 3.56 -7.01
N ARG A 113 30.28 4.25 -7.57
CA ARG A 113 29.09 4.69 -6.82
C ARG A 113 28.28 3.50 -6.32
N VAL A 114 28.11 2.47 -7.14
CA VAL A 114 27.39 1.24 -6.78
C VAL A 114 28.11 0.49 -5.66
N GLU A 115 29.45 0.42 -5.69
CA GLU A 115 30.27 -0.17 -4.62
C GLU A 115 30.16 0.60 -3.31
N LYS A 116 30.03 1.94 -3.38
CA LYS A 116 29.76 2.80 -2.21
C LYS A 116 28.31 2.78 -1.74
N GLU A 117 27.45 1.97 -2.35
CA GLU A 117 26.00 1.93 -2.14
C GLU A 117 25.30 3.29 -2.36
N GLU A 118 25.90 4.16 -3.18
CA GLU A 118 25.38 5.47 -3.54
C GLU A 118 24.48 5.37 -4.78
N ARG A 119 23.47 6.23 -4.86
CA ARG A 119 22.64 6.37 -6.05
C ARG A 119 23.42 7.07 -7.17
N PRO A 120 23.53 6.49 -8.38
CA PRO A 120 24.14 7.17 -9.51
C PRO A 120 23.39 8.46 -9.85
N LEU A 121 24.12 9.49 -10.28
CA LEU A 121 23.54 10.77 -10.71
C LEU A 121 22.58 10.56 -11.90
N PRO A 122 21.64 11.50 -12.17
CA PRO A 122 20.65 11.35 -13.24
C PRO A 122 21.24 11.00 -14.61
N ASP A 123 22.39 11.57 -14.99
CA ASP A 123 23.03 11.32 -16.28
C ASP A 123 23.82 10.00 -16.31
N GLU A 124 24.48 9.66 -15.20
CA GLU A 124 25.12 8.35 -15.01
C GLU A 124 24.09 7.22 -15.05
N ARG A 125 22.95 7.41 -14.41
CA ARG A 125 21.85 6.43 -14.42
C ARG A 125 21.28 6.25 -15.82
N LYS A 126 21.17 7.32 -16.62
CA LYS A 126 20.81 7.21 -18.05
C LYS A 126 21.86 6.41 -18.82
N ALA A 127 23.15 6.67 -18.61
CA ALA A 127 24.24 5.93 -19.24
C ALA A 127 24.21 4.44 -18.87
N PHE A 128 23.99 4.12 -17.59
CA PHE A 128 23.76 2.75 -17.11
C PHE A 128 22.60 2.07 -17.85
N VAL A 129 21.45 2.73 -17.95
CA VAL A 129 20.27 2.20 -18.65
C VAL A 129 20.56 1.95 -20.13
N VAL A 130 21.36 2.80 -20.78
CA VAL A 130 21.78 2.58 -22.17
C VAL A 130 22.58 1.28 -22.31
N VAL A 131 23.61 1.09 -21.48
CA VAL A 131 24.45 -0.13 -21.51
C VAL A 131 23.63 -1.38 -21.18
N LEU A 132 22.80 -1.32 -20.14
CA LEU A 132 21.93 -2.42 -19.75
C LEU A 132 20.99 -2.84 -20.89
N VAL A 133 20.32 -1.88 -21.53
CA VAL A 133 19.41 -2.18 -22.65
C VAL A 133 20.16 -2.73 -23.86
N GLU A 134 21.37 -2.23 -24.15
CA GLU A 134 22.19 -2.76 -25.24
C GLU A 134 22.59 -4.22 -25.02
N GLN A 135 22.93 -4.60 -23.78
CA GLN A 135 23.19 -6.01 -23.42
C GLN A 135 21.93 -6.86 -23.47
N MET A 136 20.79 -6.38 -22.96
CA MET A 136 19.51 -7.11 -23.05
C MET A 136 19.07 -7.35 -24.50
N MET A 137 19.29 -6.35 -25.38
CA MET A 137 18.90 -6.43 -26.79
C MET A 137 19.74 -7.39 -27.63
N GLN A 138 20.87 -7.89 -27.11
CA GLN A 138 21.64 -8.97 -27.74
C GLN A 138 20.90 -10.32 -27.66
N HIS A 139 20.05 -10.50 -26.65
CA HIS A 139 19.23 -11.71 -26.48
C HIS A 139 17.86 -11.59 -27.14
N ASP A 140 17.20 -10.44 -26.98
CA ASP A 140 15.88 -10.17 -27.56
C ASP A 140 15.80 -8.71 -28.03
N ARG A 141 15.54 -8.49 -29.33
CA ARG A 141 15.43 -7.14 -29.89
C ARG A 141 14.27 -6.33 -29.29
N ASN A 142 13.22 -6.96 -28.77
CA ASN A 142 12.07 -6.26 -28.18
C ASN A 142 11.57 -6.98 -26.92
N PRO A 143 12.33 -6.92 -25.81
CA PRO A 143 12.00 -7.64 -24.59
C PRO A 143 10.66 -7.15 -24.02
N SER A 144 9.81 -8.10 -23.60
CA SER A 144 8.52 -7.77 -22.99
C SER A 144 8.68 -7.06 -21.64
N ARG A 145 7.65 -6.38 -21.14
CA ARG A 145 7.71 -5.70 -19.83
C ARG A 145 8.06 -6.66 -18.69
N ALA A 146 7.53 -7.89 -18.71
CA ALA A 146 7.83 -8.92 -17.71
C ALA A 146 9.29 -9.36 -17.76
N MET A 147 9.86 -9.51 -18.96
CA MET A 147 11.26 -9.89 -19.13
C MET A 147 12.19 -8.77 -18.63
N CYS A 148 11.91 -7.51 -18.99
CA CYS A 148 12.65 -6.38 -18.45
C CYS A 148 12.56 -6.28 -16.93
N HIS A 149 11.37 -6.55 -16.38
CA HIS A 149 11.16 -6.52 -14.93
C HIS A 149 11.94 -7.61 -14.20
N SER A 150 12.02 -8.83 -14.75
CA SER A 150 12.88 -9.91 -14.22
C SER A 150 14.33 -9.46 -14.07
N VAL A 151 14.89 -8.85 -15.12
CA VAL A 151 16.27 -8.34 -15.14
C VAL A 151 16.46 -7.19 -14.13
N VAL A 152 15.57 -6.19 -14.17
CA VAL A 152 15.63 -5.03 -13.27
C VAL A 152 15.50 -5.46 -11.81
N ARG A 153 14.60 -6.40 -11.51
CA ARG A 153 14.40 -6.93 -10.17
C ARG A 153 15.63 -7.67 -9.66
N SER A 154 16.37 -8.36 -10.53
CA SER A 154 17.67 -8.96 -10.17
C SER A 154 18.71 -7.89 -9.79
N ILE A 155 18.84 -6.84 -10.62
CA ILE A 155 19.78 -5.74 -10.38
C ILE A 155 19.46 -4.97 -9.09
N VAL A 156 18.18 -4.64 -8.87
CA VAL A 156 17.74 -3.91 -7.67
C VAL A 156 17.92 -4.76 -6.41
N ARG A 157 17.77 -6.08 -6.48
CA ARG A 157 18.07 -6.97 -5.33
C ARG A 157 19.55 -6.98 -4.97
N SER A 158 20.44 -6.95 -5.97
CA SER A 158 21.88 -6.89 -5.74
C SER A 158 22.33 -5.52 -5.22
N HIS A 159 21.69 -4.43 -5.67
CA HIS A 159 22.07 -3.05 -5.35
C HIS A 159 20.85 -2.18 -5.03
N PRO A 160 20.16 -2.41 -3.90
CA PRO A 160 18.88 -1.77 -3.59
C PRO A 160 18.99 -0.26 -3.37
N LYS A 161 20.05 0.22 -2.72
CA LYS A 161 20.27 1.65 -2.46
C LYS A 161 20.63 2.43 -3.74
N SER A 162 21.39 1.81 -4.65
CA SER A 162 21.83 2.46 -5.87
C SER A 162 20.74 2.54 -6.94
N PHE A 163 19.98 1.47 -7.16
CA PHE A 163 19.02 1.39 -8.27
C PHE A 163 17.55 1.29 -7.87
N GLY A 164 17.27 0.94 -6.61
CA GLY A 164 15.92 0.80 -6.10
C GLY A 164 15.21 2.12 -5.85
N ASP A 165 13.88 2.09 -5.83
CA ASP A 165 13.03 3.20 -5.37
C ASP A 165 12.96 3.25 -3.84
N VAL A 166 14.14 3.31 -3.21
CA VAL A 166 14.33 3.34 -1.76
C VAL A 166 14.81 4.74 -1.38
N GLY A 167 14.12 5.39 -0.44
CA GLY A 167 14.59 6.65 0.15
C GLY A 167 15.78 6.43 1.08
N LYS A 168 16.45 7.52 1.52
CA LYS A 168 17.62 7.44 2.42
C LYS A 168 17.35 6.65 3.72
N HIS A 169 16.10 6.63 4.16
CA HIS A 169 15.66 5.99 5.40
C HIS A 169 15.09 4.56 5.23
N GLY A 170 15.23 3.95 4.04
CA GLY A 170 14.83 2.56 3.80
C GLY A 170 13.37 2.36 3.34
N ASP A 171 12.59 3.44 3.25
CA ASP A 171 11.21 3.38 2.77
C ASP A 171 11.19 3.07 1.26
N THR A 172 10.76 1.86 0.91
CA THR A 172 10.69 1.38 -0.49
C THR A 172 9.31 1.65 -1.08
N ALA A 173 9.27 2.30 -2.25
CA ALA A 173 8.02 2.47 -2.99
C ALA A 173 7.80 1.36 -4.02
N GLY A 174 6.60 0.78 -4.04
CA GLY A 174 6.32 -0.36 -4.92
C GLY A 174 7.10 -1.61 -4.50
N ASP A 175 7.57 -2.35 -5.51
CA ASP A 175 8.57 -3.40 -5.38
C ASP A 175 10.00 -2.87 -5.55
N GLY A 176 10.20 -1.55 -5.43
CA GLY A 176 11.48 -0.87 -5.60
C GLY A 176 12.00 -0.83 -7.04
N CYS A 177 11.33 -1.46 -8.00
CA CYS A 177 11.86 -1.66 -9.35
C CYS A 177 11.29 -0.69 -10.39
N HIS A 178 10.33 0.15 -10.02
CA HIS A 178 9.47 0.84 -10.98
C HIS A 178 10.24 1.88 -11.81
N SER A 179 11.02 2.76 -11.19
CA SER A 179 11.70 3.84 -11.90
C SER A 179 12.72 3.29 -12.91
N LEU A 180 13.51 2.29 -12.52
CA LEU A 180 14.49 1.65 -13.39
C LEU A 180 13.79 0.86 -14.51
N LEU A 181 12.72 0.11 -14.20
CA LEU A 181 11.93 -0.60 -15.21
C LEU A 181 11.35 0.37 -16.24
N GLN A 182 10.84 1.51 -15.81
CA GLN A 182 10.27 2.51 -16.70
C GLN A 182 11.35 3.11 -17.61
N GLN A 183 12.54 3.44 -17.07
CA GLN A 183 13.66 3.93 -17.87
C GLN A 183 14.11 2.89 -18.91
N VAL A 184 14.24 1.62 -18.52
CA VAL A 184 14.59 0.50 -19.41
C VAL A 184 13.56 0.32 -20.53
N LYS A 185 12.25 0.30 -20.21
CA LYS A 185 11.21 0.13 -21.24
C LYS A 185 11.15 1.30 -22.20
N THR A 186 11.23 2.53 -21.69
CA THR A 186 11.30 3.73 -22.53
C THR A 186 12.49 3.64 -23.48
N ARG A 187 13.67 3.24 -23.00
CA ARG A 187 14.88 3.12 -23.83
C ARG A 187 14.76 2.02 -24.91
N VAL A 188 14.17 0.87 -24.58
CA VAL A 188 13.86 -0.20 -25.56
C VAL A 188 12.94 0.32 -26.65
N GLU A 189 11.87 1.04 -26.28
CA GLU A 189 10.93 1.65 -27.23
C GLU A 189 11.62 2.67 -28.15
N TYR A 190 12.51 3.52 -27.60
CA TYR A 190 13.31 4.45 -28.40
C TYR A 190 14.22 3.75 -29.42
N LYS A 191 14.91 2.67 -29.04
CA LYS A 191 15.74 1.88 -29.96
C LYS A 191 14.91 1.18 -31.05
N ASN A 192 13.68 0.78 -30.72
CA ASN A 192 12.77 0.09 -31.65
C ASN A 192 11.91 1.04 -32.51
N ARG A 193 12.02 2.37 -32.34
CA ARG A 193 11.19 3.37 -33.03
C ARG A 193 11.30 3.34 -34.56
N ASN A 194 12.44 2.93 -35.10
CA ASN A 194 12.69 2.84 -36.55
C ASN A 194 12.53 1.42 -37.11
N ASN A 195 12.06 0.45 -36.30
CA ASN A 195 11.93 -0.93 -36.71
C ASN A 195 10.47 -1.23 -37.10
N THR A 196 10.16 -1.06 -38.38
CA THR A 196 8.83 -1.28 -38.99
C THR A 196 8.28 -2.69 -38.77
N LEU A 197 9.13 -3.68 -38.45
CA LEU A 197 8.73 -5.05 -38.12
C LEU A 197 8.22 -5.22 -36.68
N ALA A 198 8.63 -4.36 -35.74
CA ALA A 198 8.14 -4.37 -34.35
C ALA A 198 6.75 -3.72 -34.20
N GLN A 199 6.37 -2.85 -35.16
CA GLN A 199 5.02 -2.27 -35.27
C GLN A 199 3.96 -3.27 -35.73
N ARG A 200 4.34 -4.43 -36.29
CA ARG A 200 3.44 -5.58 -36.39
C ARG A 200 3.24 -6.16 -34.99
N ARG A 201 2.50 -5.42 -34.15
CA ARG A 201 1.70 -6.02 -33.09
C ARG A 201 1.08 -7.25 -33.72
N ARG A 202 1.41 -8.43 -33.19
CA ARG A 202 0.77 -9.69 -33.55
C ARG A 202 -0.69 -9.40 -33.83
N GLU A 203 -1.09 -9.45 -35.09
CA GLU A 203 -2.49 -9.67 -35.42
C GLU A 203 -2.90 -10.86 -34.55
N ARG A 204 -4.00 -10.69 -33.80
CA ARG A 204 -4.56 -11.78 -32.99
C ARG A 204 -4.65 -12.99 -33.92
N ARG A 205 -3.80 -14.00 -33.69
CA ARG A 205 -3.87 -15.26 -34.45
C ARG A 205 -5.32 -15.72 -34.41
N PRO A 206 -5.98 -15.96 -35.56
CA PRO A 206 -7.26 -16.64 -35.58
C PRO A 206 -7.05 -17.97 -34.85
N ARG A 207 -7.84 -18.23 -33.82
CA ARG A 207 -7.80 -19.50 -33.09
C ARG A 207 -8.42 -20.57 -33.98
N THR A 208 -7.59 -21.27 -34.75
CA THR A 208 -7.94 -22.59 -35.26
C THR A 208 -7.70 -23.60 -34.13
N GLY A 209 -8.79 -24.01 -33.49
CA GLY A 209 -8.82 -25.11 -32.52
C GLY A 209 -10.04 -25.97 -32.80
N MET A 210 -9.82 -27.28 -32.94
CA MET A 210 -10.83 -28.28 -33.29
C MET A 210 -12.07 -28.22 -32.38
N ALA A 211 -13.22 -28.50 -32.99
CA ALA A 211 -14.50 -28.68 -32.32
C ALA A 211 -14.41 -29.80 -31.26
N GLY A 212 -14.86 -29.53 -30.04
CA GLY A 212 -15.09 -30.60 -29.04
C GLY A 212 -15.10 -30.16 -27.58
N GLU A 213 -14.32 -29.16 -27.18
CA GLU A 213 -14.33 -28.67 -25.79
C GLU A 213 -14.59 -27.17 -25.78
N ALA A 214 -15.78 -26.78 -25.36
CA ALA A 214 -16.11 -25.40 -25.04
C ALA A 214 -15.34 -24.98 -23.77
N ARG A 215 -14.04 -24.73 -23.91
CA ARG A 215 -13.30 -23.95 -22.90
C ARG A 215 -13.94 -22.57 -22.86
N LEU A 216 -14.63 -22.29 -21.75
CA LEU A 216 -15.21 -20.99 -21.43
C LEU A 216 -14.28 -19.88 -21.91
N ALA A 217 -14.76 -19.08 -22.86
CA ALA A 217 -14.03 -17.93 -23.35
C ALA A 217 -13.64 -17.07 -22.14
N ARG A 218 -12.40 -16.56 -22.12
CA ARG A 218 -12.02 -15.53 -21.13
C ARG A 218 -13.01 -14.38 -21.29
N GLY A 219 -13.85 -14.18 -20.29
CA GLY A 219 -14.78 -13.06 -20.22
C GLY A 219 -14.03 -11.72 -20.30
N PRO A 220 -14.78 -10.62 -20.54
CA PRO A 220 -14.21 -9.28 -20.63
C PRO A 220 -13.30 -8.98 -19.42
N VAL A 221 -12.12 -8.44 -19.70
CA VAL A 221 -11.06 -8.20 -18.70
C VAL A 221 -11.40 -7.05 -17.73
N ASP A 222 -12.54 -6.38 -17.96
CA ASP A 222 -12.95 -5.09 -17.38
C ASP A 222 -14.05 -5.23 -16.32
N GLN A 223 -14.13 -6.39 -15.66
CA GLN A 223 -15.06 -6.65 -14.58
C GLN A 223 -14.33 -6.51 -13.21
N TYR A 224 -14.81 -5.58 -12.36
CA TYR A 224 -14.26 -5.21 -11.04
C TYR A 224 -15.07 -5.84 -9.87
N GLY A 225 -14.43 -6.05 -8.71
CA GLY A 225 -15.02 -6.58 -7.47
C GLY A 225 -14.49 -7.96 -7.04
N CYS A 226 -14.86 -8.42 -5.83
CA CYS A 226 -14.69 -9.81 -5.33
C CYS A 226 -15.51 -10.81 -6.17
N MET A 227 -15.37 -10.81 -7.49
CA MET A 227 -16.17 -11.56 -8.46
C MET A 227 -15.75 -13.03 -8.56
N ARG A 228 -14.79 -13.44 -7.73
CA ARG A 228 -14.33 -14.81 -7.58
C ARG A 228 -14.23 -15.25 -6.12
N TRP A 229 -14.71 -14.41 -5.20
CA TRP A 229 -14.98 -14.86 -3.85
C TRP A 229 -16.47 -15.17 -3.79
N GLY A 230 -16.77 -16.44 -4.06
CA GLY A 230 -18.00 -17.08 -3.66
C GLY A 230 -17.58 -18.36 -2.93
N PRO A 231 -18.36 -18.82 -1.95
CA PRO A 231 -18.23 -20.20 -1.48
C PRO A 231 -18.14 -21.14 -2.69
N ALA A 232 -17.17 -22.05 -2.72
CA ALA A 232 -17.08 -23.03 -3.80
C ALA A 232 -18.36 -23.88 -3.89
N ASP A 233 -19.02 -24.05 -2.75
CA ASP A 233 -20.27 -24.76 -2.55
C ASP A 233 -21.27 -23.82 -1.87
N LEU A 234 -22.51 -23.80 -2.36
CA LEU A 234 -23.61 -23.11 -1.70
C LEU A 234 -23.98 -23.82 -0.38
N PRO A 235 -24.48 -23.10 0.64
CA PRO A 235 -25.04 -23.72 1.84
C PRO A 235 -26.10 -24.78 1.49
N GLU A 236 -26.22 -25.82 2.33
CA GLU A 236 -27.19 -26.90 2.10
C GLU A 236 -28.62 -26.34 1.96
N GLY A 237 -29.24 -26.59 0.80
CA GLY A 237 -30.61 -26.13 0.49
C GLY A 237 -30.70 -24.81 -0.27
N GLU A 238 -29.59 -24.10 -0.50
CA GLU A 238 -29.57 -22.87 -1.28
C GLU A 238 -29.16 -23.12 -2.75
N THR A 239 -29.92 -22.54 -3.67
CA THR A 239 -29.62 -22.48 -5.11
C THR A 239 -29.25 -21.06 -5.55
N GLU A 240 -28.60 -20.93 -6.69
CA GLU A 240 -28.24 -19.63 -7.28
C GLU A 240 -29.48 -18.74 -7.51
N ALA A 241 -30.63 -19.35 -7.85
CA ALA A 241 -31.91 -18.65 -8.02
C ALA A 241 -32.47 -18.10 -6.69
N THR A 242 -32.36 -18.86 -5.59
CA THR A 242 -32.77 -18.37 -4.27
C THR A 242 -31.90 -17.21 -3.78
N LEU A 243 -30.60 -17.22 -4.08
CA LEU A 243 -29.71 -16.11 -3.74
C LEU A 243 -30.00 -14.85 -4.55
N GLU A 244 -30.29 -14.98 -5.85
CA GLU A 244 -30.65 -13.81 -6.68
C GLU A 244 -32.01 -13.23 -6.27
N ASN A 245 -32.96 -14.08 -5.84
CA ASN A 245 -34.22 -13.62 -5.25
C ASN A 245 -34.00 -12.90 -3.92
N MET A 246 -33.20 -13.46 -2.99
CA MET A 246 -32.85 -12.77 -1.74
C MET A 246 -32.14 -11.44 -2.00
N LYS A 247 -31.26 -11.38 -3.00
CA LYS A 247 -30.59 -10.15 -3.42
C LYS A 247 -31.58 -9.13 -3.98
N MET A 248 -32.51 -9.55 -4.83
CA MET A 248 -33.58 -8.69 -5.34
C MET A 248 -34.48 -8.19 -4.21
N ASP A 249 -34.83 -9.05 -3.26
CA ASP A 249 -35.63 -8.69 -2.09
C ASP A 249 -34.89 -7.68 -1.20
N LEU A 250 -33.60 -7.89 -0.92
CA LEU A 250 -32.77 -6.92 -0.21
C LEU A 250 -32.72 -5.59 -0.98
N LEU A 251 -32.44 -5.62 -2.28
CA LEU A 251 -32.41 -4.40 -3.11
C LEU A 251 -33.76 -3.65 -3.11
N ASN A 252 -34.87 -4.37 -3.07
CA ASN A 252 -36.22 -3.81 -3.06
C ASN A 252 -36.63 -3.30 -1.67
N ILE A 253 -36.24 -3.97 -0.60
CA ILE A 253 -36.39 -3.50 0.79
C ILE A 253 -35.57 -2.23 1.03
N TYR A 254 -34.41 -2.12 0.38
CA TYR A 254 -33.47 -1.02 0.58
C TYR A 254 -33.47 0.01 -0.55
N SER A 255 -34.44 0.00 -1.46
CA SER A 255 -34.50 0.89 -2.63
C SER A 255 -34.75 2.39 -2.31
N GLY A 256 -34.53 2.80 -1.05
CA GLY A 256 -34.73 4.17 -0.58
C GLY A 256 -33.82 4.60 0.59
N MET A 257 -32.86 3.76 1.02
CA MET A 257 -31.86 4.14 2.04
C MET A 257 -30.45 4.05 1.46
N PRO A 258 -29.58 5.08 1.65
CA PRO A 258 -28.17 4.98 1.30
C PRO A 258 -27.52 3.84 2.09
N SER A 259 -26.66 3.04 1.45
CA SER A 259 -26.05 1.83 2.04
C SER A 259 -25.29 2.12 3.33
N ILE A 260 -24.79 3.35 3.49
CA ILE A 260 -24.03 3.77 4.66
C ILE A 260 -24.89 4.28 5.84
N VAL A 261 -26.12 4.73 5.59
CA VAL A 261 -27.06 5.12 6.65
C VAL A 261 -27.45 3.90 7.50
N PHE A 262 -27.42 2.71 6.91
CA PHE A 262 -27.57 1.45 7.64
C PHE A 262 -26.38 1.15 8.57
N LEU A 263 -25.16 1.46 8.14
CA LEU A 263 -23.95 1.26 8.95
C LEU A 263 -23.88 2.23 10.13
N ASP A 264 -24.38 3.45 9.94
CA ASP A 264 -24.51 4.46 11.01
C ASP A 264 -25.50 4.00 12.09
N GLN A 265 -26.65 3.41 11.71
CA GLN A 265 -27.59 2.80 12.66
C GLN A 265 -27.00 1.62 13.45
N THR A 266 -26.01 0.91 12.91
CA THR A 266 -25.30 -0.14 13.64
C THR A 266 -24.16 0.37 14.53
N GLY A 267 -23.75 1.64 14.40
CA GLY A 267 -22.72 2.33 15.22
C GLY A 267 -21.28 1.77 15.14
N VAL A 268 -21.08 0.53 14.68
CA VAL A 268 -19.80 -0.16 14.78
C VAL A 268 -18.87 0.14 13.61
N ALA A 269 -19.36 0.23 12.38
CA ALA A 269 -18.51 0.42 11.20
C ALA A 269 -18.01 1.87 11.02
N VAL A 270 -18.62 2.83 11.72
CA VAL A 270 -18.41 4.26 11.51
C VAL A 270 -17.55 4.91 12.61
N SER A 271 -17.18 4.16 13.66
CA SER A 271 -16.19 4.63 14.64
C SER A 271 -14.76 4.63 14.07
N GLN A 272 -13.96 5.66 14.38
CA GLN A 272 -12.55 5.75 13.98
C GLN A 272 -11.76 4.48 14.33
N LYS A 273 -11.96 3.95 15.55
CA LYS A 273 -11.24 2.76 16.04
C LYS A 273 -11.55 1.53 15.18
N CYS A 274 -12.82 1.29 14.88
CA CYS A 274 -13.26 0.17 14.06
C CYS A 274 -12.79 0.33 12.61
N LEU A 275 -12.86 1.54 12.06
CA LEU A 275 -12.40 1.83 10.70
C LEU A 275 -10.90 1.56 10.54
N PHE A 276 -10.06 2.04 11.48
CA PHE A 276 -8.62 1.79 11.46
C PHE A 276 -8.28 0.32 11.70
N SER A 277 -8.99 -0.34 12.62
CA SER A 277 -8.80 -1.78 12.88
C SER A 277 -9.13 -2.62 11.64
N HIS A 278 -10.27 -2.35 11.00
CA HIS A 278 -10.68 -3.05 9.78
C HIS A 278 -9.71 -2.79 8.62
N PHE A 279 -9.27 -1.54 8.45
CA PHE A 279 -8.22 -1.21 7.48
C PHE A 279 -6.94 -2.02 7.73
N GLY A 280 -6.51 -2.11 8.99
CA GLY A 280 -5.36 -2.91 9.40
C GLY A 280 -5.53 -4.39 9.04
N LEU A 281 -6.72 -4.97 9.25
CA LEU A 281 -7.00 -6.36 8.86
C LEU A 281 -6.95 -6.58 7.34
N LEU A 282 -7.39 -5.61 6.54
CA LEU A 282 -7.41 -5.72 5.07
C LEU A 282 -6.05 -5.53 4.42
N THR A 283 -5.19 -4.72 5.03
CA THR A 283 -3.95 -4.23 4.40
C THR A 283 -2.68 -4.65 5.11
N ASP A 284 -2.79 -5.17 6.34
CA ASP A 284 -1.69 -5.41 7.28
C ASP A 284 -0.89 -4.13 7.59
N VAL A 285 -1.56 -2.97 7.52
CA VAL A 285 -0.95 -1.65 7.72
C VAL A 285 -1.66 -0.88 8.83
N ASN A 286 -0.90 -0.42 9.81
CA ASN A 286 -1.37 0.59 10.77
C ASN A 286 -1.38 1.96 10.09
N VAL A 287 -2.55 2.37 9.58
CA VAL A 287 -2.73 3.58 8.77
C VAL A 287 -2.28 4.85 9.48
N LEU A 288 -2.64 5.02 10.75
CA LEU A 288 -2.35 6.24 11.50
C LEU A 288 -0.85 6.36 11.78
N GLN A 289 -0.22 5.28 12.25
CA GLN A 289 1.21 5.25 12.50
C GLN A 289 2.01 5.49 11.20
N LYS A 290 1.65 4.82 10.10
CA LYS A 290 2.35 4.99 8.83
C LYS A 290 2.19 6.38 8.24
N LEU A 291 1.00 6.97 8.31
CA LEU A 291 0.81 8.36 7.89
C LEU A 291 1.63 9.32 8.75
N GLN A 292 1.65 9.14 10.08
CA GLN A 292 2.45 9.98 10.97
C GLN A 292 3.95 9.88 10.64
N GLU A 293 4.48 8.67 10.50
CA GLU A 293 5.88 8.44 10.08
C GLU A 293 6.18 9.11 8.74
N ALA A 294 5.29 8.96 7.76
CA ALA A 294 5.48 9.50 6.42
C ALA A 294 5.41 11.03 6.39
N ILE A 295 4.45 11.65 7.08
CA ILE A 295 4.33 13.12 7.16
C ILE A 295 5.52 13.73 7.91
N SER A 296 5.98 13.10 9.00
CA SER A 296 7.15 13.57 9.74
C SER A 296 8.42 13.48 8.91
N ARG A 297 8.67 12.33 8.23
CA ARG A 297 9.91 12.09 7.47
C ARG A 297 9.86 12.71 6.08
N ARG A 298 8.94 12.24 5.23
CA ARG A 298 8.84 12.61 3.81
C ARG A 298 8.14 13.95 3.60
N GLY A 299 7.34 14.41 4.56
CA GLY A 299 6.70 15.72 4.47
C GLY A 299 7.71 16.85 4.35
N GLN A 300 8.85 16.78 5.05
CA GLN A 300 9.89 17.79 4.89
C GLN A 300 10.52 17.77 3.50
N THR A 301 10.88 16.59 3.00
CA THR A 301 11.37 16.42 1.61
C THR A 301 10.41 17.03 0.60
N ILE A 302 9.10 16.80 0.75
CA ILE A 302 8.08 17.31 -0.16
C ILE A 302 8.03 18.84 -0.09
N LEU A 303 8.04 19.45 1.10
CA LEU A 303 8.07 20.89 1.28
C LEU A 303 9.29 21.52 0.58
N ASP A 304 10.48 21.00 0.88
CA ASP A 304 11.73 21.53 0.35
C ASP A 304 11.80 21.36 -1.17
N TYR A 305 11.41 20.19 -1.68
CA TYR A 305 11.33 19.93 -3.12
C TYR A 305 10.33 20.87 -3.80
N CYS A 306 9.13 21.03 -3.24
CA CYS A 306 8.10 21.93 -3.80
C CYS A 306 8.56 23.39 -3.81
N ALA A 307 9.35 23.83 -2.83
CA ALA A 307 9.92 25.18 -2.80
C ALA A 307 10.89 25.45 -3.96
N THR A 308 11.52 24.40 -4.52
CA THR A 308 12.36 24.54 -5.73
C THR A 308 11.58 24.68 -7.03
N LEU A 309 10.25 24.46 -7.01
CA LEU A 309 9.43 24.44 -8.22
C LEU A 309 8.92 25.84 -8.59
N GLU A 310 9.04 26.18 -9.87
CA GLU A 310 8.44 27.39 -10.44
C GLU A 310 6.96 27.18 -10.81
N ASN A 311 6.10 26.98 -9.82
CA ASN A 311 4.65 26.86 -10.03
C ASN A 311 3.88 27.81 -9.10
N PRO A 312 3.07 28.75 -9.63
CA PRO A 312 2.39 29.77 -8.83
C PRO A 312 1.47 29.15 -7.77
N LYS A 313 0.66 28.14 -8.13
CA LYS A 313 -0.26 27.49 -7.18
C LYS A 313 0.47 26.82 -6.00
N ILE A 314 1.64 26.25 -6.27
CA ILE A 314 2.48 25.64 -5.23
C ILE A 314 3.08 26.72 -4.34
N ARG A 315 3.55 27.84 -4.93
CA ARG A 315 4.05 28.98 -4.15
C ARG A 315 2.97 29.60 -3.27
N ASP A 316 1.74 29.70 -3.76
CA ASP A 316 0.62 30.23 -2.97
C ASP A 316 0.36 29.36 -1.74
N VAL A 317 0.34 28.02 -1.89
CA VAL A 317 0.21 27.08 -0.76
C VAL A 317 1.39 27.21 0.22
N LEU A 318 2.62 27.33 -0.29
CA LEU A 318 3.81 27.48 0.55
C LEU A 318 3.84 28.84 1.28
N ALA A 319 3.33 29.90 0.67
CA ALA A 319 3.26 31.23 1.29
C ALA A 319 2.27 31.28 2.46
N CYS A 320 1.25 30.42 2.43
CA CYS A 320 0.30 30.25 3.54
C CYS A 320 0.80 29.29 4.63
N TYR A 321 1.94 28.62 4.44
CA TYR A 321 2.48 27.66 5.42
C TYR A 321 3.38 28.37 6.44
N ASP A 322 3.00 28.25 7.71
CA ASP A 322 3.73 28.79 8.87
C ASP A 322 3.96 27.69 9.94
N PRO A 323 4.75 27.96 11.01
CA PRO A 323 5.04 26.96 12.04
C PRO A 323 3.82 26.43 12.81
N ASP A 324 2.71 27.18 12.82
CA ASP A 324 1.46 26.80 13.50
C ASP A 324 0.50 26.05 12.55
N SER A 325 0.85 25.93 11.27
CA SER A 325 0.04 25.26 10.26
C SER A 325 0.11 23.74 10.40
N ASP A 326 -0.99 23.05 10.09
CA ASP A 326 -1.01 21.59 10.06
C ASP A 326 -0.19 21.07 8.87
N LYS A 327 0.90 20.38 9.19
CA LYS A 327 1.82 19.84 8.18
C LYS A 327 1.12 18.85 7.25
N ALA A 328 0.22 18.00 7.74
CA ALA A 328 -0.47 17.03 6.88
C ALA A 328 -1.40 17.72 5.87
N ALA A 329 -2.12 18.77 6.31
CA ALA A 329 -2.96 19.57 5.44
C ALA A 329 -2.14 20.25 4.33
N CYS A 330 -1.03 20.89 4.70
CA CYS A 330 -0.13 21.50 3.72
C CYS A 330 0.38 20.50 2.69
N ILE A 331 0.85 19.33 3.13
CA ILE A 331 1.35 18.28 2.22
C ILE A 331 0.26 17.79 1.27
N LEU A 332 -0.98 17.60 1.74
CA LEU A 332 -2.10 17.23 0.88
C LEU A 332 -2.37 18.29 -0.20
N LEU A 333 -2.42 19.57 0.18
CA LEU A 333 -2.61 20.69 -0.75
C LEU A 333 -1.47 20.80 -1.78
N LEU A 334 -0.22 20.56 -1.36
CA LEU A 334 0.94 20.55 -2.26
C LEU A 334 0.87 19.39 -3.25
N LEU A 335 0.49 18.19 -2.82
CA LEU A 335 0.33 17.03 -3.70
C LEU A 335 -0.76 17.28 -4.74
N MET A 336 -1.93 17.77 -4.32
CA MET A 336 -3.02 18.11 -5.24
C MET A 336 -2.60 19.20 -6.23
N SER A 337 -1.91 20.24 -5.75
CA SER A 337 -1.38 21.31 -6.61
C SER A 337 -0.32 20.80 -7.60
N TYR A 338 0.54 19.87 -7.19
CA TYR A 338 1.54 19.24 -8.05
C TYR A 338 0.89 18.40 -9.16
N PHE A 339 -0.09 17.57 -8.80
CA PHE A 339 -0.82 16.74 -9.75
C PHE A 339 -1.86 17.50 -10.58
N LYS A 340 -2.08 18.79 -10.28
CA LYS A 340 -3.11 19.65 -10.89
C LYS A 340 -4.53 19.12 -10.65
N GLU A 341 -4.72 18.53 -9.48
CA GLU A 341 -6.00 18.02 -8.99
C GLU A 341 -6.71 19.13 -8.19
N PRO A 342 -8.01 19.41 -8.44
CA PRO A 342 -8.74 20.42 -7.69
C PRO A 342 -8.91 19.98 -6.23
N LYS A 343 -8.70 20.88 -5.26
CA LYS A 343 -8.79 20.54 -3.84
C LYS A 343 -10.18 20.03 -3.45
N GLU A 344 -11.20 20.57 -4.11
CA GLU A 344 -12.62 20.23 -3.97
C GLU A 344 -12.93 18.77 -4.37
N SER A 345 -12.00 18.07 -5.03
CA SER A 345 -12.18 16.65 -5.37
C SER A 345 -12.00 15.70 -4.19
N LEU A 346 -11.31 16.13 -3.13
CA LEU A 346 -11.01 15.31 -1.95
C LEU A 346 -11.36 16.03 -0.64
N MET A 347 -11.36 17.37 -0.63
CA MET A 347 -11.47 18.18 0.58
C MET A 347 -12.48 19.31 0.41
N LEU A 348 -13.25 19.58 1.47
CA LEU A 348 -14.23 20.67 1.53
C LEU A 348 -13.99 21.52 2.79
N GLU A 349 -13.87 22.84 2.62
CA GLU A 349 -13.79 23.79 3.73
C GLU A 349 -15.19 24.21 4.17
N VAL A 350 -15.45 24.20 5.47
CA VAL A 350 -16.72 24.65 6.07
C VAL A 350 -16.46 25.55 7.27
N ASP A 351 -17.50 26.24 7.74
CA ASP A 351 -17.42 27.09 8.93
C ASP A 351 -16.85 26.32 10.14
N PRO A 352 -16.01 26.93 11.00
CA PRO A 352 -15.44 26.29 12.19
C PRO A 352 -16.48 25.63 13.12
N CYS A 353 -17.71 26.15 13.13
CA CYS A 353 -18.80 25.66 13.97
C CYS A 353 -19.76 24.72 13.21
N ALA A 354 -19.52 24.43 11.92
CA ALA A 354 -20.41 23.62 11.11
C ALA A 354 -20.53 22.20 11.66
N THR A 355 -21.77 21.74 11.85
CA THR A 355 -22.09 20.37 12.25
C THR A 355 -22.52 19.54 11.05
N ALA A 356 -22.72 18.23 11.23
CA ALA A 356 -23.19 17.33 10.17
C ALA A 356 -24.49 17.80 9.48
N VAL A 357 -25.34 18.55 10.20
CA VAL A 357 -26.63 19.07 9.67
C VAL A 357 -26.43 20.32 8.80
N ASP A 358 -25.38 21.09 9.09
CA ASP A 358 -25.08 22.35 8.38
C ASP A 358 -24.37 22.10 7.04
N VAL A 359 -23.78 20.92 6.87
CA VAL A 359 -23.14 20.52 5.61
C VAL A 359 -24.22 20.07 4.61
N SER A 360 -24.43 20.88 3.58
CA SER A 360 -25.38 20.59 2.50
C SER A 360 -25.03 19.29 1.78
N THR A 361 -25.88 18.27 1.90
CA THR A 361 -25.72 16.97 1.22
C THR A 361 -25.70 17.10 -0.30
N ALA A 362 -26.30 18.16 -0.86
CA ALA A 362 -26.32 18.43 -2.29
C ALA A 362 -24.96 18.86 -2.87
N GLU A 363 -24.04 19.33 -2.02
CA GLU A 363 -22.69 19.77 -2.40
C GLU A 363 -21.65 18.66 -2.22
N LEU A 364 -22.02 17.57 -1.55
CA LEU A 364 -21.10 16.49 -1.21
C LEU A 364 -21.03 15.43 -2.32
N PRO A 365 -19.81 14.97 -2.69
CA PRO A 365 -19.65 13.93 -3.68
C PRO A 365 -20.13 12.58 -3.15
N SER A 366 -20.42 11.66 -4.08
CA SER A 366 -20.73 10.27 -3.72
C SER A 366 -19.52 9.49 -3.20
N THR A 367 -18.31 9.88 -3.60
CA THR A 367 -17.06 9.34 -3.06
C THR A 367 -16.73 9.96 -1.70
N PRO A 368 -15.91 9.29 -0.86
CA PRO A 368 -15.48 9.87 0.40
C PRO A 368 -14.89 11.27 0.22
N CYS A 369 -15.23 12.19 1.11
CA CYS A 369 -14.72 13.57 1.14
C CYS A 369 -14.30 13.94 2.57
N LEU A 370 -13.14 14.60 2.69
CA LEU A 370 -12.63 15.11 3.96
C LEU A 370 -13.09 16.55 4.16
N ILE A 371 -14.00 16.76 5.10
CA ILE A 371 -14.54 18.07 5.43
C ILE A 371 -13.71 18.69 6.54
N ILE A 372 -13.30 19.95 6.39
CA ILE A 372 -12.46 20.70 7.31
C ILE A 372 -13.24 21.84 7.92
N GLN A 373 -13.27 21.88 9.25
CA GLN A 373 -13.84 22.99 10.00
C GLN A 373 -12.80 24.10 10.16
N GLY A 374 -13.13 25.28 9.62
CA GLY A 374 -12.27 26.45 9.65
C GLY A 374 -11.21 26.45 8.55
N ASP A 375 -10.10 27.14 8.80
CA ASP A 375 -9.05 27.35 7.81
C ASP A 375 -8.36 26.03 7.41
N MET A 376 -8.19 25.82 6.10
CA MET A 376 -7.58 24.61 5.53
C MET A 376 -6.15 24.33 6.03
N MET A 377 -5.37 25.37 6.31
CA MET A 377 -3.99 25.27 6.81
C MET A 377 -3.94 25.13 8.33
N LYS A 378 -4.98 25.60 9.03
CA LYS A 378 -5.14 25.50 10.49
C LYS A 378 -6.51 24.90 10.85
N PRO A 379 -6.75 23.63 10.50
CA PRO A 379 -8.04 22.98 10.71
C PRO A 379 -8.37 22.93 12.21
N SER A 380 -9.53 23.46 12.60
CA SER A 380 -10.03 23.40 13.98
C SER A 380 -10.71 22.07 14.29
N GLY A 381 -11.17 21.38 13.25
CA GLY A 381 -11.73 20.05 13.30
C GLY A 381 -11.98 19.48 11.91
N TRP A 382 -12.44 18.23 11.87
CA TRP A 382 -12.72 17.53 10.62
C TRP A 382 -13.96 16.63 10.73
N LEU A 383 -14.59 16.42 9.58
CA LEU A 383 -15.64 15.43 9.35
C LEU A 383 -15.30 14.61 8.10
N VAL A 384 -15.94 13.46 7.93
CA VAL A 384 -15.86 12.67 6.70
C VAL A 384 -17.26 12.42 6.20
N SER A 385 -17.49 12.68 4.92
CA SER A 385 -18.71 12.27 4.23
C SER A 385 -18.45 11.18 3.22
N ILE A 386 -19.46 10.35 2.98
CA ILE A 386 -19.48 9.24 2.03
C ILE A 386 -20.90 9.16 1.45
N GLU A 387 -21.04 8.94 0.15
CA GLU A 387 -22.35 8.90 -0.52
C GLU A 387 -23.20 10.17 -0.27
N GLY A 388 -22.56 11.34 -0.18
CA GLY A 388 -23.24 12.61 0.08
C GLY A 388 -23.68 12.85 1.53
N HIS A 389 -23.38 11.93 2.47
CA HIS A 389 -23.79 12.02 3.86
C HIS A 389 -22.58 12.14 4.78
N VAL A 390 -22.63 13.01 5.78
CA VAL A 390 -21.61 13.07 6.83
C VAL A 390 -21.77 11.85 7.72
N VAL A 391 -20.71 11.05 7.82
CA VAL A 391 -20.71 9.78 8.57
C VAL A 391 -19.86 9.86 9.83
N MET A 392 -18.84 10.72 9.88
CA MET A 392 -17.90 10.77 11.01
C MET A 392 -17.49 12.21 11.34
N GLY A 393 -17.24 12.49 12.61
CA GLY A 393 -16.87 13.82 13.11
C GLY A 393 -18.05 14.55 13.78
N PRO A 394 -17.82 15.75 14.31
CA PRO A 394 -16.56 16.51 14.27
C PRO A 394 -15.50 15.99 15.26
N HIS A 395 -14.22 16.02 14.84
CA HIS A 395 -13.07 15.63 15.66
C HIS A 395 -11.87 16.57 15.47
N PRO A 396 -10.99 16.76 16.48
CA PRO A 396 -9.98 17.83 16.44
C PRO A 396 -8.69 17.48 15.69
N PHE A 397 -8.27 16.22 15.66
CA PHE A 397 -6.94 15.85 15.14
C PHE A 397 -6.96 15.58 13.64
N PHE A 398 -6.55 16.55 12.83
CA PHE A 398 -6.65 16.49 11.36
C PHE A 398 -6.02 15.23 10.73
N LEU A 399 -4.84 14.79 11.19
CA LEU A 399 -4.19 13.58 10.67
C LEU A 399 -5.07 12.32 10.84
N HIS A 400 -5.88 12.24 11.90
CA HIS A 400 -6.84 11.15 12.08
C HIS A 400 -7.96 11.22 11.03
N GLY A 401 -8.36 12.43 10.64
CA GLY A 401 -9.29 12.66 9.54
C GLY A 401 -8.74 12.16 8.21
N VAL A 402 -7.48 12.47 7.90
CA VAL A 402 -6.80 11.94 6.71
C VAL A 402 -6.76 10.41 6.73
N ALA A 403 -6.46 9.82 7.89
CA ALA A 403 -6.45 8.36 8.07
C ALA A 403 -7.85 7.76 7.87
N ALA A 404 -8.90 8.38 8.40
CA ALA A 404 -10.28 7.90 8.30
C ALA A 404 -10.81 8.02 6.87
N PHE A 405 -10.63 9.20 6.27
CA PHE A 405 -10.90 9.47 4.88
C PHE A 405 -10.23 8.45 3.96
N PHE A 406 -8.93 8.20 4.11
CA PHE A 406 -8.22 7.23 3.27
C PHE A 406 -8.71 5.79 3.52
N SER A 407 -8.91 5.42 4.79
CA SER A 407 -9.34 4.07 5.18
C SER A 407 -10.71 3.69 4.61
N SER A 408 -11.60 4.68 4.46
CA SER A 408 -12.94 4.48 3.92
C SER A 408 -12.95 3.83 2.53
N TYR A 409 -11.98 4.17 1.67
CA TYR A 409 -11.85 3.58 0.33
C TYR A 409 -11.56 2.07 0.35
N TYR A 410 -10.93 1.57 1.41
CA TYR A 410 -10.60 0.16 1.56
C TYR A 410 -11.73 -0.58 2.26
N VAL A 411 -12.19 -0.06 3.40
CA VAL A 411 -13.22 -0.69 4.23
C VAL A 411 -14.55 -0.78 3.49
N PHE A 412 -14.95 0.27 2.77
CA PHE A 412 -16.17 0.28 1.96
C PHE A 412 -15.95 -0.13 0.50
N ASN A 413 -14.74 -0.59 0.18
CA ASN A 413 -14.35 -1.03 -1.16
C ASN A 413 -14.70 -0.04 -2.29
N LEU A 414 -14.43 1.25 -2.09
CA LEU A 414 -14.75 2.30 -3.05
C LEU A 414 -13.60 2.53 -4.04
N GLU A 415 -13.91 3.05 -5.23
CA GLU A 415 -12.93 3.50 -6.21
C GLU A 415 -12.45 4.92 -5.92
N TYR A 416 -11.21 5.24 -6.29
CA TYR A 416 -10.72 6.61 -6.17
C TYR A 416 -11.40 7.53 -7.21
N PRO A 417 -11.83 8.74 -6.81
CA PRO A 417 -12.34 9.72 -7.76
C PRO A 417 -11.25 10.08 -8.77
N ALA A 418 -11.61 10.14 -10.06
CA ALA A 418 -10.64 10.43 -11.12
C ALA A 418 -9.92 11.78 -10.91
N ALA A 419 -10.62 12.77 -10.35
CA ALA A 419 -10.12 14.11 -10.11
C ALA A 419 -9.09 14.23 -8.97
N GLY A 420 -9.00 13.24 -8.07
CA GLY A 420 -8.03 13.20 -6.96
C GLY A 420 -7.22 11.89 -6.88
N SER A 421 -7.24 11.11 -7.97
CA SER A 421 -6.73 9.74 -7.98
C SER A 421 -5.21 9.66 -7.83
N SER A 422 -4.45 10.63 -8.33
CA SER A 422 -2.99 10.66 -8.25
C SER A 422 -2.53 10.94 -6.83
N THR A 423 -3.19 11.87 -6.13
CA THR A 423 -2.92 12.18 -4.72
C THR A 423 -3.18 10.96 -3.84
N LEU A 424 -4.35 10.31 -3.97
CA LEU A 424 -4.67 9.09 -3.23
C LEU A 424 -3.71 7.94 -3.53
N GLU A 425 -3.35 7.78 -4.80
CA GLU A 425 -2.40 6.76 -5.24
C GLU A 425 -0.97 7.02 -4.71
N PHE A 426 -0.58 8.28 -4.58
CA PHE A 426 0.67 8.67 -3.93
C PHE A 426 0.65 8.33 -2.43
N ILE A 427 -0.41 8.68 -1.70
CA ILE A 427 -0.56 8.32 -0.27
C ILE A 427 -0.47 6.80 -0.10
N GLN A 428 -1.23 6.05 -0.91
CA GLN A 428 -1.23 4.60 -0.89
C GLN A 428 0.17 4.00 -0.98
N ARG A 429 0.96 4.42 -1.99
CA ARG A 429 2.24 3.78 -2.29
C ARG A 429 3.41 4.37 -1.54
N CYS A 430 3.42 5.69 -1.37
CA CYS A 430 4.54 6.44 -0.83
C CYS A 430 4.43 6.64 0.67
N PHE A 431 3.22 6.76 1.23
CA PHE A 431 3.06 6.94 2.69
C PHE A 431 2.73 5.62 3.38
N LEU A 432 1.85 4.82 2.78
CA LEU A 432 1.35 3.60 3.41
C LEU A 432 2.06 2.33 2.93
N GLY A 433 2.83 2.38 1.85
CA GLY A 433 3.55 1.22 1.31
C GLY A 433 2.64 0.13 0.72
N ILE A 434 1.37 0.44 0.46
CA ILE A 434 0.38 -0.51 -0.06
C ILE A 434 0.59 -0.66 -1.57
N ASN A 435 1.30 -1.73 -1.95
CA ASN A 435 1.83 -1.92 -3.30
C ASN A 435 1.34 -3.22 -3.94
N PRO A 436 0.04 -3.36 -4.25
CA PRO A 436 -0.45 -4.52 -4.99
C PRO A 436 0.17 -4.52 -6.40
N GLU A 437 0.47 -5.72 -6.93
CA GLU A 437 1.04 -5.92 -8.29
C GLU A 437 0.19 -5.25 -9.39
N ARG A 438 -1.09 -4.99 -9.12
CA ARG A 438 -2.00 -4.19 -9.96
C ARG A 438 -2.81 -3.24 -9.07
N GLY A 439 -2.96 -1.99 -9.48
CA GLY A 439 -3.86 -1.05 -8.82
C GLY A 439 -5.31 -1.50 -8.99
N SER A 440 -5.99 -1.82 -7.89
CA SER A 440 -7.39 -2.26 -7.87
C SER A 440 -8.38 -1.13 -7.55
N LYS A 441 -7.90 0.12 -7.43
CA LYS A 441 -8.70 1.28 -7.02
C LYS A 441 -8.82 2.37 -8.08
N THR A 442 -8.25 2.14 -9.28
CA THR A 442 -8.33 3.04 -10.43
C THR A 442 -9.02 2.35 -11.60
N LYS A 443 -9.75 3.10 -12.44
CA LYS A 443 -10.53 2.56 -13.58
C LYS A 443 -9.69 1.81 -14.65
N LYS A 444 -8.38 2.06 -14.71
CA LYS A 444 -7.48 1.40 -15.67
C LYS A 444 -6.50 0.49 -14.93
N ARG A 445 -6.45 -0.78 -15.33
CA ARG A 445 -5.42 -1.75 -14.91
C ARG A 445 -4.04 -1.37 -15.46
N THR A 446 -3.41 -0.35 -14.88
CA THR A 446 -2.06 0.10 -15.24
C THR A 446 -1.08 -0.18 -14.12
N THR A 447 0.16 -0.48 -14.50
CA THR A 447 1.33 -0.26 -13.62
C THR A 447 1.28 1.19 -13.12
N MET A 448 1.61 1.41 -11.83
CA MET A 448 1.58 2.69 -11.08
C MET A 448 1.50 3.95 -11.96
N ASN A 449 0.58 4.86 -11.63
CA ASN A 449 0.34 6.09 -12.38
C ASN A 449 1.66 6.80 -12.72
N PRO A 450 1.90 7.13 -14.02
CA PRO A 450 3.15 7.73 -14.47
C PRO A 450 3.49 9.04 -13.76
N HIS A 451 2.49 9.82 -13.36
CA HIS A 451 2.68 11.08 -12.63
C HIS A 451 3.17 10.83 -11.20
N VAL A 452 2.52 9.92 -10.48
CA VAL A 452 2.95 9.47 -9.14
C VAL A 452 4.38 8.92 -9.18
N SER A 453 4.66 8.09 -10.18
CA SER A 453 5.99 7.50 -10.41
C SER A 453 7.06 8.53 -10.70
N THR A 454 6.68 9.62 -11.37
CA THR A 454 7.60 10.71 -11.71
C THR A 454 7.88 11.57 -10.48
N LEU A 455 6.85 11.94 -9.70
CA LEU A 455 7.05 12.69 -8.47
C LEU A 455 7.93 11.92 -7.49
N LEU A 456 7.59 10.65 -7.23
CA LEU A 456 8.37 9.78 -6.36
C LEU A 456 9.85 9.71 -6.77
N ARG A 457 10.13 9.53 -8.07
CA ARG A 457 11.51 9.50 -8.57
C ARG A 457 12.22 10.83 -8.30
N LYS A 458 11.56 11.96 -8.57
CA LYS A 458 12.14 13.29 -8.34
C LYS A 458 12.37 13.57 -6.86
N LEU A 459 11.47 13.14 -5.98
CA LEU A 459 11.64 13.25 -4.53
C LEU A 459 12.84 12.43 -4.05
N ILE A 460 12.97 11.18 -4.51
CA ILE A 460 14.14 10.36 -4.20
C ILE A 460 15.41 11.04 -4.72
N ASP A 461 15.44 11.43 -6.01
CA ASP A 461 16.62 12.07 -6.58
C ASP A 461 16.98 13.39 -5.85
N PHE A 462 15.99 14.14 -5.36
CA PHE A 462 16.17 15.33 -4.53
C PHE A 462 16.73 15.00 -3.14
N GLU A 463 16.20 13.98 -2.46
CA GLU A 463 16.74 13.50 -1.17
C GLU A 463 18.19 13.11 -1.31
N TRP A 464 18.57 12.43 -2.39
CA TRP A 464 19.94 11.98 -2.64
C TRP A 464 20.90 13.12 -3.03
N ALA A 465 20.39 14.19 -3.64
CA ALA A 465 21.19 15.35 -4.02
C ALA A 465 21.40 16.36 -2.87
N SER A 466 20.49 16.36 -1.88
CA SER A 466 20.58 17.12 -0.64
C SER A 466 21.43 16.39 0.40
#